data_AF-A0A952D424-F1
#
_entry.id   AF-A0A952D424-F1
#
_cell.length_a   1.000
_cell.length_b   1.000
_cell.length_c   1.000
_cell.angle_alpha   90.00
_cell.angle_beta   90.00
_cell.angle_gamma   90.00
#
_symmetry.space_group_name_H-M   'P 1'
#
loop_
_entity.id
_entity.type
_entity.pdbx_description
1 polymer ?
#
loop_
_entity_poly.entity_id
_entity_poly.type
_entity_poly.pdbx_seq_one_letter_code
_entity_poly.pdbx_strand_id
1 'polypeptide(L)'
;MLTLLALGLVLPQQTYEIARQVSPGAKQAYAIKTTIHAGLAIVYSGRMLETIESVEPNGTYTVRVATIAGELKVGEDTFTSEAAEPTLIKRSTSGAVLEIVGVASDPDRYRLATLDAFYYPGKPVAVGDTWRREGPGNVRQAAPPYRADYTVEALETVGGVEALKIKAAVQEIRSEKAARAEGTYWISTKDGWIVKADLDWIGVPFWGSPNPVNVKLAIERLPVG
;
A
#
# COMPACT_ATOMS: atom_id res chain seq x y z
N MET A 1 -57.49 -6.20 16.73
CA MET A 1 -56.24 -5.81 16.04
C MET A 1 -55.08 -6.20 16.93
N LEU A 2 -54.31 -7.22 16.56
CA LEU A 2 -53.14 -7.67 17.31
C LEU A 2 -51.90 -7.07 16.63
N THR A 3 -51.22 -6.14 17.30
CA THR A 3 -49.96 -5.57 16.79
C THR A 3 -48.83 -6.54 17.12
N LEU A 4 -48.31 -7.24 16.11
CA LEU A 4 -47.11 -8.07 16.25
C LEU A 4 -45.89 -7.13 16.39
N LEU A 5 -45.30 -7.04 17.58
CA LEU A 5 -43.94 -6.51 17.72
C LEU A 5 -42.97 -7.56 17.21
N ALA A 6 -42.39 -7.34 16.02
CA ALA A 6 -41.23 -8.10 15.59
C ALA A 6 -40.00 -7.61 16.36
N LEU A 7 -39.56 -8.37 17.37
CA LEU A 7 -38.23 -8.22 17.95
C LEU A 7 -37.22 -8.69 16.90
N GLY A 8 -36.56 -7.75 16.21
CA GLY A 8 -35.44 -8.06 15.34
C GLY A 8 -34.23 -8.48 16.18
N LEU A 9 -33.77 -9.72 16.01
CA LEU A 9 -32.50 -10.18 16.59
C LEU A 9 -31.35 -9.46 15.85
N VAL A 10 -30.62 -8.58 16.53
CA VAL A 10 -29.37 -8.03 16.01
C VAL A 10 -28.26 -9.02 16.37
N LEU A 11 -27.79 -9.79 15.38
CA LEU A 11 -26.58 -10.59 15.57
C LEU A 11 -25.36 -9.65 15.60
N PRO A 12 -24.40 -9.88 16.50
CA PRO A 12 -23.19 -9.08 16.55
C PRO A 12 -22.41 -9.24 15.23
N GLN A 13 -22.08 -8.10 14.62
CA GLN A 13 -21.29 -8.08 13.40
C GLN A 13 -19.84 -8.47 13.72
N GLN A 14 -19.26 -9.39 12.93
CA GLN A 14 -17.87 -9.82 13.12
C GLN A 14 -16.90 -8.66 12.88
N THR A 15 -16.01 -8.44 13.84
CA THR A 15 -14.95 -7.43 13.78
C THR A 15 -13.58 -8.08 13.64
N TYR A 16 -12.65 -7.38 13.00
CA TYR A 16 -11.29 -7.84 12.71
C TYR A 16 -10.29 -6.80 13.18
N GLU A 17 -9.24 -7.24 13.85
CA GLU A 17 -8.08 -6.41 14.16
C GLU A 17 -7.09 -6.48 13.01
N ILE A 18 -7.10 -5.45 12.16
CA ILE A 18 -6.12 -5.31 11.08
C ILE A 18 -4.99 -4.38 11.55
N ALA A 19 -3.87 -5.00 11.91
CA ALA A 19 -2.60 -4.34 12.17
C ALA A 19 -1.48 -5.24 11.64
N ARG A 20 -0.46 -4.65 11.01
CA ARG A 20 0.66 -5.44 10.50
C ARG A 20 1.38 -6.11 11.66
N GLN A 21 1.40 -7.43 11.67
CA GLN A 21 2.25 -8.18 12.59
C GLN A 21 3.70 -8.02 12.16
N VAL A 22 4.50 -7.42 13.05
CA VAL A 22 5.91 -7.11 12.82
C VAL A 22 6.77 -7.86 13.82
N SER A 23 7.75 -8.60 13.32
CA SER A 23 8.81 -9.22 14.11
C SER A 23 10.10 -9.19 13.30
N PRO A 24 11.27 -8.92 13.92
CA PRO A 24 12.54 -8.95 13.20
C PRO A 24 12.74 -10.27 12.46
N GLY A 25 13.14 -10.18 11.19
CA GLY A 25 13.31 -11.33 10.30
C GLY A 25 12.04 -11.82 9.61
N ALA A 26 10.85 -11.30 9.94
CA ALA A 26 9.63 -11.63 9.20
C ALA A 26 9.76 -11.20 7.73
N LYS A 27 9.37 -12.08 6.82
CA LYS A 27 9.51 -11.89 5.37
C LYS A 27 8.17 -11.98 4.67
N GLN A 28 8.02 -11.22 3.60
CA GLN A 28 6.94 -11.41 2.66
C GLN A 28 7.41 -11.12 1.22
N ALA A 29 7.15 -12.06 0.33
CA ALA A 29 7.41 -11.91 -1.10
C ALA A 29 6.14 -11.44 -1.83
N TYR A 30 6.34 -10.64 -2.87
CA TYR A 30 5.28 -10.09 -3.70
C TYR A 30 5.63 -10.24 -5.18
N ALA A 31 4.65 -10.59 -6.01
CA ALA A 31 4.68 -10.30 -7.43
C ALA A 31 4.17 -8.87 -7.61
N ILE A 32 4.87 -8.09 -8.45
CA ILE A 32 4.50 -6.72 -8.76
C ILE A 32 4.34 -6.59 -10.26
N LYS A 33 3.28 -5.91 -10.68
CA LYS A 33 3.11 -5.45 -12.05
C LYS A 33 2.74 -3.98 -12.05
N THR A 34 3.51 -3.20 -12.78
CA THR A 34 3.35 -1.74 -12.87
C THR A 34 3.18 -1.36 -14.33
N THR A 35 2.11 -0.64 -14.68
CA THR A 35 1.89 -0.10 -16.04
C THR A 35 1.93 1.41 -15.97
N ILE A 36 2.95 2.01 -16.57
CA ILE A 36 3.20 3.45 -16.58
C ILE A 36 2.71 4.02 -17.91
N HIS A 37 1.90 5.09 -17.83
CA HIS A 37 1.36 5.80 -18.98
C HIS A 37 2.11 7.12 -19.17
N ALA A 38 3.21 7.10 -19.93
CA ALA A 38 4.10 8.24 -20.17
C ALA A 38 4.33 8.47 -21.68
N GLY A 39 3.25 8.67 -22.44
CA GLY A 39 3.26 8.76 -23.91
C GLY A 39 3.31 7.40 -24.60
N LEU A 40 4.22 6.51 -24.18
CA LEU A 40 4.20 5.07 -24.48
C LEU A 40 3.87 4.28 -23.21
N ALA A 41 3.17 3.15 -23.35
CA ALA A 41 2.92 2.25 -22.22
C ALA A 41 4.18 1.46 -21.88
N ILE A 42 4.65 1.60 -20.64
CA ILE A 42 5.78 0.84 -20.09
C ILE A 42 5.23 -0.12 -19.06
N VAL A 43 5.51 -1.42 -19.19
CA VAL A 43 5.05 -2.44 -18.25
C VAL A 43 6.24 -3.06 -17.56
N TYR A 44 6.33 -2.89 -16.24
CA TYR A 44 7.28 -3.62 -15.40
C TYR A 44 6.56 -4.80 -14.74
N SER A 45 7.18 -5.97 -14.75
CA SER A 45 6.76 -7.15 -13.99
C SER A 45 7.95 -7.69 -13.22
N GLY A 46 7.82 -7.89 -11.91
CA GLY A 46 8.94 -8.30 -11.09
C GLY A 46 8.52 -8.92 -9.77
N ARG A 47 9.52 -9.19 -8.92
CA ARG A 47 9.31 -9.72 -7.58
C ARG A 47 9.95 -8.80 -6.56
N MET A 48 9.27 -8.60 -5.45
CA MET A 48 9.75 -7.84 -4.31
C MET A 48 9.79 -8.72 -3.08
N LEU A 49 10.83 -8.57 -2.27
CA LEU A 49 10.92 -9.18 -0.95
C LEU A 49 10.98 -8.08 0.10
N GLU A 50 9.97 -8.05 0.97
CA GLU A 50 9.99 -7.26 2.18
C GLU A 50 10.55 -8.12 3.32
N THR A 51 11.46 -7.55 4.11
CA THR A 51 11.97 -8.14 5.36
C THR A 51 11.88 -7.10 6.46
N ILE A 52 11.22 -7.43 7.58
CA ILE A 52 11.25 -6.60 8.78
C ILE A 52 12.66 -6.70 9.38
N GLU A 53 13.43 -5.63 9.29
CA GLU A 53 14.82 -5.61 9.75
C GLU A 53 14.91 -5.40 11.25
N SER A 54 14.13 -4.44 11.76
CA SER A 54 14.13 -4.09 13.18
C SER A 54 12.76 -3.60 13.61
N VAL A 55 12.49 -3.74 14.90
CA VAL A 55 11.31 -3.19 15.59
C VAL A 55 11.81 -2.47 16.83
N GLU A 56 11.49 -1.18 16.94
CA GLU A 56 11.83 -0.32 18.08
C GLU A 56 10.84 -0.52 19.23
N PRO A 57 11.21 -0.16 20.49
CA PRO A 57 10.33 -0.32 21.65
C PRO A 57 8.97 0.40 21.53
N ASN A 58 8.89 1.48 20.74
CA ASN A 58 7.67 2.23 20.47
C ASN A 58 6.79 1.59 19.36
N GLY A 59 7.17 0.43 18.83
CA GLY A 59 6.48 -0.28 17.76
C GLY A 59 6.79 0.22 16.34
N THR A 60 7.59 1.27 16.19
CA THR A 60 8.13 1.68 14.89
C THR A 60 9.04 0.59 14.34
N TYR A 61 9.04 0.36 13.04
CA TYR A 61 9.80 -0.73 12.43
C TYR A 61 10.43 -0.31 11.12
N THR A 62 11.55 -0.96 10.77
CA THR A 62 12.23 -0.75 9.49
C THR A 62 11.98 -1.95 8.59
N VAL A 63 11.50 -1.68 7.38
CA VAL A 63 11.31 -2.69 6.33
C VAL A 63 12.43 -2.54 5.31
N ARG A 64 13.20 -3.60 5.09
CA ARG A 64 14.06 -3.72 3.92
C ARG A 64 13.24 -4.23 2.75
N VAL A 65 13.26 -3.49 1.65
CA VAL A 65 12.57 -3.82 0.41
C VAL A 65 13.62 -4.10 -0.66
N ALA A 66 13.71 -5.36 -1.10
CA ALA A 66 14.58 -5.77 -2.19
C ALA A 66 13.74 -6.04 -3.44
N THR A 67 14.04 -5.34 -4.53
CA THR A 67 13.45 -5.63 -5.84
C THR A 67 14.35 -6.61 -6.58
N ILE A 68 13.82 -7.81 -6.84
CA ILE A 68 14.50 -8.86 -7.59
C ILE A 68 14.37 -8.52 -9.08
N ALA A 69 15.35 -8.96 -9.89
CA ALA A 69 15.33 -8.84 -11.35
C ALA A 69 13.94 -9.17 -11.93
N GLY A 70 13.52 -8.37 -12.90
CA GLY A 70 12.20 -8.44 -13.51
C GLY A 70 12.26 -8.19 -15.01
N GLU A 71 11.09 -8.07 -15.62
CA GLU A 71 10.92 -7.79 -17.04
C GLU A 71 10.35 -6.38 -17.21
N LEU A 72 10.95 -5.61 -18.10
CA LEU A 72 10.49 -4.30 -18.53
C LEU A 72 10.09 -4.40 -20.01
N LYS A 73 8.81 -4.17 -20.30
CA LYS A 73 8.29 -4.10 -21.66
C LYS A 73 8.07 -2.64 -22.07
N VAL A 74 8.66 -2.25 -23.21
CA VAL A 74 8.53 -0.91 -23.79
C VAL A 74 8.07 -1.06 -25.23
N GLY A 75 6.79 -0.80 -25.50
CA GLY A 75 6.20 -1.12 -26.81
C GLY A 75 6.22 -2.63 -27.05
N GLU A 76 6.88 -3.08 -28.12
CA GLU A 76 7.04 -4.50 -28.45
C GLU A 76 8.30 -5.13 -27.84
N ASP A 77 9.27 -4.31 -27.44
CA ASP A 77 10.56 -4.77 -26.91
C ASP A 77 10.46 -5.19 -25.44
N THR A 78 11.23 -6.21 -25.07
CA THR A 78 11.33 -6.72 -23.69
C THR A 78 12.78 -6.69 -23.23
N PHE A 79 13.00 -6.11 -22.05
CA PHE A 79 14.30 -5.97 -21.41
C PHE A 79 14.28 -6.66 -20.05
N THR A 80 15.39 -7.25 -19.66
CA THR A 80 15.57 -7.74 -18.28
C THR A 80 16.06 -6.57 -17.43
N SER A 81 15.36 -6.29 -16.33
CA SER A 81 15.85 -5.36 -15.32
C SER A 81 16.78 -6.10 -14.36
N GLU A 82 17.89 -5.46 -13.98
CA GLU A 82 18.74 -5.97 -12.91
C GLU A 82 18.05 -5.82 -11.54
N ALA A 83 18.57 -6.52 -10.54
CA ALA A 83 18.15 -6.30 -9.16
C ALA A 83 18.60 -4.91 -8.71
N ALA A 84 17.73 -4.17 -8.03
CA ALA A 84 18.08 -2.87 -7.48
C ALA A 84 18.63 -3.01 -6.06
N GLU A 85 19.48 -2.06 -5.65
CA GLU A 85 19.91 -1.95 -4.26
C GLU A 85 18.69 -1.86 -3.33
N PRO A 86 18.66 -2.63 -2.21
CA PRO A 86 17.53 -2.62 -1.30
C PRO A 86 17.30 -1.23 -0.70
N THR A 87 16.02 -0.86 -0.58
CA THR A 87 15.61 0.36 0.11
C THR A 87 15.18 0.02 1.53
N LEU A 88 15.54 0.85 2.51
CA LEU A 88 15.05 0.74 3.88
C LEU A 88 13.95 1.77 4.11
N ILE A 89 12.80 1.33 4.61
CA ILE A 89 11.65 2.21 4.88
C ILE A 89 11.31 2.09 6.36
N LYS A 90 11.49 3.17 7.10
CA LYS A 90 11.05 3.26 8.50
C LYS A 90 9.56 3.62 8.53
N ARG A 91 8.76 2.82 9.24
CA ARG A 91 7.31 2.99 9.35
C ARG A 91 6.84 3.01 10.80
N SER A 92 5.87 3.87 11.08
CA SER A 92 5.13 3.84 12.35
C SER A 92 4.17 2.63 12.41
N THR A 93 3.64 2.34 13.60
CA THR A 93 2.60 1.30 13.82
C THR A 93 1.34 1.49 12.97
N SER A 94 1.02 2.74 12.62
CA SER A 94 -0.10 3.07 11.72
C SER A 94 0.18 2.77 10.24
N GLY A 95 1.39 2.34 9.88
CA GLY A 95 1.84 2.18 8.49
C GLY A 95 2.41 3.45 7.86
N ALA A 96 2.42 4.59 8.55
CA ALA A 96 3.01 5.83 8.02
C ALA A 96 4.50 5.71 7.73
N VAL A 97 4.91 6.16 6.55
CA VAL A 97 6.32 6.31 6.16
C VAL A 97 6.94 7.45 6.96
N LEU A 98 7.94 7.14 7.78
CA LEU A 98 8.68 8.12 8.56
C LEU A 98 9.97 8.53 7.84
N GLU A 99 10.63 7.57 7.19
CA GLU A 99 11.92 7.77 6.54
C GLU A 99 12.15 6.72 5.45
N ILE A 100 12.91 7.08 4.42
CA ILE A 100 13.43 6.18 3.40
C ILE A 100 14.95 6.36 3.36
N VAL A 101 15.71 5.28 3.54
CA VAL A 101 17.18 5.25 3.57
C VAL A 101 17.69 4.33 2.45
N GLY A 102 18.86 4.64 1.89
CA GLY A 102 19.50 3.85 0.83
C GLY A 102 19.31 4.42 -0.58
N VAL A 103 18.56 5.50 -0.72
CA VAL A 103 18.49 6.29 -1.95
C VAL A 103 18.69 7.74 -1.61
N ALA A 104 19.80 8.31 -2.07
CA ALA A 104 20.12 9.71 -1.85
C ALA A 104 19.00 10.59 -2.44
N SER A 105 18.33 11.36 -1.56
CA SER A 105 17.59 12.58 -1.89
C SER A 105 16.64 12.53 -3.09
N ASP A 106 15.79 11.51 -3.19
CA ASP A 106 14.70 11.50 -4.18
C ASP A 106 13.33 11.76 -3.49
N PRO A 107 12.90 13.03 -3.39
CA PRO A 107 11.58 13.41 -2.88
C PRO A 107 10.42 12.64 -3.49
N ASP A 108 10.53 12.27 -4.77
CA ASP A 108 9.44 11.65 -5.49
C ASP A 108 9.20 10.22 -4.99
N ARG A 109 10.23 9.52 -4.53
CA ARG A 109 10.09 8.20 -3.89
C ARG A 109 9.34 8.26 -2.58
N TYR A 110 9.60 9.27 -1.74
CA TYR A 110 8.85 9.40 -0.49
C TYR A 110 7.39 9.79 -0.74
N ARG A 111 7.14 10.66 -1.71
CA ARG A 111 5.79 11.01 -2.15
C ARG A 111 5.04 9.77 -2.65
N LEU A 112 5.65 8.97 -3.52
CA LEU A 112 5.08 7.70 -3.99
C LEU A 112 4.82 6.71 -2.85
N ALA A 113 5.79 6.51 -1.96
CA ALA A 113 5.64 5.62 -0.80
C ALA A 113 4.53 6.08 0.15
N THR A 114 4.29 7.39 0.26
CA THR A 114 3.19 7.97 1.06
C THR A 114 1.83 7.71 0.41
N LEU A 115 1.75 7.78 -0.91
CA LEU A 115 0.53 7.48 -1.68
C LEU A 115 0.19 5.99 -1.69
N ASP A 116 1.22 5.13 -1.68
CA ASP A 116 1.10 3.66 -1.67
C ASP A 116 0.87 3.07 -0.27
N ALA A 117 1.11 3.84 0.79
CA ALA A 117 1.01 3.33 2.15
C ALA A 117 -0.44 3.01 2.54
N PHE A 118 -0.65 1.80 3.06
CA PHE A 118 -1.87 1.45 3.76
C PHE A 118 -1.81 1.94 5.21
N TYR A 119 -2.77 2.77 5.62
CA TYR A 119 -2.84 3.30 6.98
C TYR A 119 -3.85 2.53 7.82
N TYR A 120 -3.35 1.79 8.81
CA TYR A 120 -4.19 0.95 9.67
C TYR A 120 -5.11 1.79 10.58
N PRO A 121 -6.34 1.34 10.85
CA PRO A 121 -7.35 2.08 11.61
C PRO A 121 -7.04 2.24 13.11
N GLY A 122 -6.13 1.41 13.66
CA GLY A 122 -5.77 1.42 15.09
C GLY A 122 -6.87 0.89 16.02
N LYS A 123 -7.95 0.33 15.46
CA LYS A 123 -9.08 -0.29 16.16
C LYS A 123 -9.64 -1.45 15.33
N PRO A 124 -10.40 -2.38 15.94
CA PRO A 124 -11.13 -3.39 15.19
C PRO A 124 -12.09 -2.75 14.17
N VAL A 125 -12.26 -3.39 13.02
CA VAL A 125 -13.17 -2.96 11.94
C VAL A 125 -14.07 -4.10 11.49
N ALA A 126 -15.25 -3.76 10.98
CA ALA A 126 -16.18 -4.67 10.33
C ALA A 126 -16.46 -4.24 8.88
N VAL A 127 -17.09 -5.11 8.09
CA VAL A 127 -17.55 -4.75 6.73
C VAL A 127 -18.50 -3.55 6.79
N GLY A 128 -18.29 -2.55 5.94
CA GLY A 128 -19.02 -1.29 5.94
C GLY A 128 -18.37 -0.18 6.78
N ASP A 129 -17.41 -0.51 7.65
CA ASP A 129 -16.69 0.51 8.40
C ASP A 129 -15.83 1.39 7.50
N THR A 130 -15.65 2.63 7.93
CA THR A 130 -14.82 3.62 7.26
C THR A 130 -13.86 4.27 8.24
N TRP A 131 -12.70 4.70 7.75
CA TRP A 131 -11.81 5.56 8.51
C TRP A 131 -11.07 6.52 7.58
N ARG A 132 -10.64 7.62 8.18
CA ARG A 132 -9.83 8.65 7.52
C ARG A 132 -8.55 8.87 8.31
N ARG A 133 -7.48 9.14 7.58
CA ARG A 133 -6.25 9.68 8.12
C ARG A 133 -5.83 10.93 7.36
N GLU A 134 -5.34 11.91 8.09
CA GLU A 134 -4.59 13.03 7.52
C GLU A 134 -3.18 13.04 8.12
N GLY A 135 -2.22 13.46 7.31
CA GLY A 135 -0.82 13.58 7.73
C GLY A 135 -0.19 14.87 7.22
N PRO A 136 0.78 15.44 7.96
CA PRO A 136 1.37 16.73 7.62
C PRO A 136 2.31 16.70 6.41
N GLY A 137 2.57 15.52 5.83
CA GLY A 137 3.61 15.35 4.82
C GLY A 137 5.01 15.38 5.44
N ASN A 138 6.02 15.63 4.61
CA ASN A 138 7.41 15.72 5.06
C ASN A 138 8.16 16.81 4.28
N VAL A 139 8.33 17.97 4.92
CA VAL A 139 9.00 19.13 4.31
C VAL A 139 10.45 18.82 3.91
N ARG A 140 11.17 18.01 4.71
CA ARG A 140 12.57 17.65 4.40
C ARG A 140 12.68 16.79 3.14
N GLN A 141 11.62 16.08 2.80
CA GLN A 141 11.54 15.21 1.62
C GLN A 141 10.58 15.78 0.57
N ALA A 142 10.29 17.08 0.63
CA ALA A 142 9.38 17.82 -0.25
C ALA A 142 8.04 17.09 -0.52
N ALA A 143 7.53 16.38 0.48
CA ALA A 143 6.28 15.64 0.39
C ALA A 143 5.12 16.47 0.95
N PRO A 144 4.07 16.73 0.16
CA PRO A 144 2.90 17.48 0.61
C PRO A 144 2.17 16.76 1.77
N PRO A 145 1.36 17.49 2.55
CA PRO A 145 0.36 16.88 3.41
C PRO A 145 -0.57 15.98 2.59
N TYR A 146 -1.17 14.99 3.25
CA TYR A 146 -2.03 14.02 2.58
C TYR A 146 -3.29 13.73 3.38
N ARG A 147 -4.30 13.21 2.67
CA ARG A 147 -5.51 12.59 3.22
C ARG A 147 -5.67 11.19 2.63
N ALA A 148 -6.03 10.24 3.46
CA ALA A 148 -6.36 8.89 3.08
C ALA A 148 -7.74 8.50 3.63
N ASP A 149 -8.61 8.03 2.76
CA ASP A 149 -9.96 7.57 3.05
C ASP A 149 -10.06 6.08 2.73
N TYR A 150 -10.67 5.31 3.65
CA TYR A 150 -10.80 3.87 3.51
C TYR A 150 -12.22 3.39 3.82
N THR A 151 -12.62 2.29 3.19
CA THR A 151 -13.90 1.60 3.43
C THR A 151 -13.70 0.10 3.34
N VAL A 152 -14.12 -0.65 4.37
CA VAL A 152 -14.15 -2.12 4.31
C VAL A 152 -15.34 -2.53 3.46
N GLU A 153 -15.09 -3.13 2.30
CA GLU A 153 -16.15 -3.50 1.36
C GLU A 153 -16.65 -4.92 1.57
N ALA A 154 -15.73 -5.86 1.85
CA ALA A 154 -16.05 -7.27 1.95
C ALA A 154 -14.97 -8.06 2.71
N LEU A 155 -15.31 -9.28 3.09
CA LEU A 155 -14.36 -10.34 3.43
C LEU A 155 -14.24 -11.27 2.22
N GLU A 156 -13.04 -11.53 1.74
CA GLU A 156 -12.77 -12.38 0.59
C GLU A 156 -11.61 -13.34 0.87
N THR A 157 -11.58 -14.47 0.16
CA THR A 157 -10.42 -15.38 0.16
C THR A 157 -9.62 -15.16 -1.12
N VAL A 158 -8.37 -14.71 -1.00
CA VAL A 158 -7.46 -14.47 -2.13
C VAL A 158 -6.24 -15.37 -1.97
N GLY A 159 -5.99 -16.23 -2.96
CA GLY A 159 -4.86 -17.17 -2.90
C GLY A 159 -4.88 -18.10 -1.67
N GLY A 160 -6.08 -18.43 -1.15
CA GLY A 160 -6.26 -19.23 0.06
C GLY A 160 -6.09 -18.46 1.38
N VAL A 161 -5.90 -17.14 1.34
CA VAL A 161 -5.80 -16.27 2.52
C VAL A 161 -7.08 -15.46 2.68
N GLU A 162 -7.71 -15.56 3.84
CA GLU A 162 -8.83 -14.69 4.21
C GLU A 162 -8.34 -13.25 4.41
N ALA A 163 -8.97 -12.30 3.72
CA ALA A 163 -8.58 -10.91 3.71
C ALA A 163 -9.79 -9.98 3.67
N LEU A 164 -9.69 -8.85 4.35
CA LEU A 164 -10.61 -7.74 4.16
C LEU A 164 -10.27 -7.02 2.86
N LYS A 165 -11.25 -6.91 1.98
CA LYS A 165 -11.21 -6.05 0.80
C LYS A 165 -11.55 -4.63 1.22
N ILE A 166 -10.61 -3.72 0.99
CA ILE A 166 -10.66 -2.35 1.51
C ILE A 166 -10.42 -1.40 0.35
N LYS A 167 -11.45 -0.62 0.02
CA LYS A 167 -11.32 0.49 -0.91
C LYS A 167 -10.50 1.60 -0.27
N ALA A 168 -9.58 2.17 -1.01
CA ALA A 168 -8.68 3.23 -0.56
C ALA A 168 -8.67 4.40 -1.56
N ALA A 169 -8.60 5.62 -1.02
CA ALA A 169 -8.31 6.83 -1.77
C ALA A 169 -7.32 7.67 -0.96
N VAL A 170 -6.09 7.76 -1.43
CA VAL A 170 -5.01 8.57 -0.84
C VAL A 170 -4.71 9.73 -1.77
N GLN A 171 -4.65 10.95 -1.26
CA GLN A 171 -4.36 12.13 -2.05
C GLN A 171 -3.46 13.09 -1.31
N GLU A 172 -2.57 13.74 -2.05
CA GLU A 172 -1.93 14.96 -1.60
C GLU A 172 -2.98 16.07 -1.44
N ILE A 173 -2.82 16.90 -0.43
CA ILE A 173 -3.66 18.06 -0.16
C ILE A 173 -2.79 19.30 -0.04
N ARG A 174 -3.37 20.46 -0.36
CA ARG A 174 -2.67 21.76 -0.32
C ARG A 174 -1.42 21.79 -1.22
N SER A 175 -1.50 21.12 -2.37
CA SER A 175 -0.49 21.09 -3.43
C SER A 175 -1.15 21.45 -4.76
N GLU A 176 -0.50 22.30 -5.57
CA GLU A 176 -0.98 22.64 -6.92
C GLU A 176 -0.82 21.47 -7.91
N LYS A 177 0.12 20.56 -7.63
CA LYS A 177 0.38 19.35 -8.42
C LYS A 177 0.06 18.12 -7.56
N ALA A 178 -1.15 18.09 -7.01
CA ALA A 178 -1.59 17.02 -6.12
C ALA A 178 -1.69 15.69 -6.86
N ALA A 179 -0.86 14.75 -6.46
CA ALA A 179 -0.96 13.35 -6.86
C ALA A 179 -1.98 12.60 -5.98
N ARG A 180 -2.55 11.52 -6.52
CA ARG A 180 -3.46 10.64 -5.79
C ARG A 180 -3.27 9.18 -6.15
N ALA A 181 -3.62 8.28 -5.23
CA ALA A 181 -3.73 6.85 -5.42
C ALA A 181 -5.15 6.42 -5.06
N GLU A 182 -5.83 5.70 -5.93
CA GLU A 182 -7.16 5.13 -5.65
C GLU A 182 -7.20 3.66 -6.04
N GLY A 183 -7.93 2.84 -5.29
CA GLY A 183 -7.99 1.41 -5.60
C GLY A 183 -8.42 0.56 -4.42
N THR A 184 -7.95 -0.69 -4.41
CA THR A 184 -8.35 -1.68 -3.42
C THR A 184 -7.13 -2.40 -2.86
N TYR A 185 -7.10 -2.56 -1.53
CA TYR A 185 -6.20 -3.46 -0.83
C TYR A 185 -6.98 -4.67 -0.31
N TRP A 186 -6.33 -5.82 -0.30
CA TRP A 186 -6.77 -7.00 0.43
C TRP A 186 -5.80 -7.21 1.59
N ILE A 187 -6.27 -7.00 2.81
CA ILE A 187 -5.46 -7.09 4.02
C ILE A 187 -5.82 -8.38 4.77
N SER A 188 -4.83 -9.25 4.97
CA SER A 188 -4.99 -10.51 5.68
C SER A 188 -5.57 -10.29 7.08
N THR A 189 -6.63 -11.02 7.42
CA THR A 189 -7.24 -10.97 8.76
C THR A 189 -6.37 -11.64 9.82
N LYS A 190 -5.40 -12.45 9.40
CA LYS A 190 -4.53 -13.23 10.28
C LYS A 190 -3.29 -12.47 10.74
N ASP A 191 -2.65 -11.75 9.83
CA ASP A 191 -1.33 -11.11 10.06
C ASP A 191 -1.28 -9.63 9.66
N GLY A 192 -2.35 -9.09 9.08
CA GLY A 192 -2.43 -7.69 8.64
C GLY A 192 -1.52 -7.34 7.47
N TRP A 193 -0.88 -8.30 6.81
CA TRP A 193 -0.08 -8.06 5.61
C TRP A 193 -0.99 -7.91 4.38
N ILE A 194 -0.50 -7.15 3.40
CA ILE A 194 -1.17 -7.05 2.09
C ILE A 194 -1.11 -8.45 1.45
N VAL A 195 -2.28 -8.95 1.04
CA VAL A 195 -2.45 -10.17 0.24
C VAL A 195 -2.49 -9.82 -1.23
N LYS A 196 -3.16 -8.72 -1.58
CA LYS A 196 -3.27 -8.19 -2.93
C LYS A 196 -3.50 -6.68 -2.87
N ALA A 197 -3.06 -5.96 -3.88
CA ALA A 197 -3.47 -4.57 -4.09
C ALA A 197 -3.65 -4.31 -5.59
N ASP A 198 -4.68 -3.57 -5.95
CA ASP A 198 -4.89 -3.02 -7.30
C ASP A 198 -5.12 -1.52 -7.15
N LEU A 199 -4.15 -0.70 -7.56
CA LEU A 199 -4.15 0.75 -7.37
C LEU A 199 -3.93 1.48 -8.69
N ASP A 200 -4.61 2.61 -8.84
CA ASP A 200 -4.40 3.63 -9.85
C ASP A 200 -3.72 4.84 -9.20
N TRP A 201 -2.46 5.06 -9.53
CA TRP A 201 -1.73 6.28 -9.19
C TRP A 201 -1.92 7.31 -10.31
N ILE A 202 -2.30 8.52 -9.95
CA ILE A 202 -2.75 9.54 -10.89
C ILE A 202 -1.97 10.82 -10.63
N GLY A 203 -1.34 11.34 -11.68
CA GLY A 203 -0.53 12.54 -11.62
C GLY A 203 0.65 12.40 -10.66
N VAL A 204 1.23 11.20 -10.54
CA VAL A 204 2.38 10.98 -9.67
C VAL A 204 3.67 11.45 -10.31
N PRO A 205 4.63 11.97 -9.53
CA PRO A 205 5.98 12.13 -10.03
C PRO A 205 6.59 10.76 -10.32
N PHE A 206 7.32 10.65 -11.42
CA PHE A 206 8.00 9.42 -11.81
C PHE A 206 9.41 9.75 -12.26
N TRP A 207 10.39 9.00 -11.74
CA TRP A 207 11.80 9.26 -12.01
C TRP A 207 12.08 9.21 -13.52
N GLY A 208 12.78 10.22 -14.03
CA GLY A 208 13.11 10.32 -15.45
C GLY A 208 11.98 10.82 -16.36
N SER A 209 10.79 11.15 -15.82
CA SER A 209 9.75 11.85 -16.58
C SER A 209 9.72 13.35 -16.22
N PRO A 210 9.73 14.27 -17.20
CA PRO A 210 9.58 15.70 -16.93
C PRO A 210 8.17 16.09 -16.49
N ASN A 211 7.18 15.23 -16.74
CA ASN A 211 5.77 15.46 -16.42
C ASN A 211 5.24 14.36 -15.48
N PRO A 212 4.25 14.66 -14.62
CA PRO A 212 3.55 13.63 -13.86
C PRO A 212 2.90 12.58 -14.78
N VAL A 213 2.84 11.34 -14.30
CA VAL A 213 2.32 10.20 -15.07
C VAL A 213 1.20 9.50 -14.31
N ASN A 214 0.44 8.68 -15.03
CA ASN A 214 -0.50 7.75 -14.41
C ASN A 214 0.10 6.35 -14.41
N VAL A 215 -0.10 5.62 -13.31
CA VAL A 215 0.46 4.28 -13.12
C VAL A 215 -0.62 3.35 -12.59
N LYS A 216 -0.78 2.18 -13.21
CA LYS A 216 -1.53 1.06 -12.62
C LYS A 216 -0.56 0.17 -11.87
N LEU A 217 -0.83 -0.12 -10.61
CA LEU A 217 -0.05 -1.01 -9.77
C LEU A 217 -0.92 -2.22 -9.39
N ALA A 218 -0.40 -3.41 -9.63
CA ALA A 218 -0.93 -4.66 -9.10
C ALA A 218 0.14 -5.34 -8.25
N ILE A 219 -0.24 -5.75 -7.04
CA ILE A 219 0.59 -6.48 -6.09
C ILE A 219 -0.14 -7.76 -5.72
N GLU A 220 0.58 -8.88 -5.66
CA GLU A 220 0.05 -10.14 -5.17
C GLU A 220 1.06 -10.84 -4.26
N ARG A 221 0.59 -11.30 -3.10
CA ARG A 221 1.38 -12.00 -2.10
C ARG A 221 1.80 -13.35 -2.63
N LEU A 222 3.09 -13.63 -2.58
CA LEU A 222 3.66 -14.94 -2.93
C LEU A 222 3.95 -15.75 -1.65
N PRO A 223 3.87 -17.08 -1.70
CA PRO A 223 4.40 -17.92 -0.64
C PRO A 223 5.88 -17.61 -0.39
N VAL A 224 6.26 -17.53 0.88
CA VAL A 224 7.66 -17.50 1.28
C VAL A 224 8.04 -18.92 1.66
N GLY A 225 9.05 -19.47 0.99
CA GLY A 225 9.62 -20.79 1.30
C GLY A 225 10.55 -20.75 2.51
#